data_AF-A0A2P6MDS1-F1
#
_entry.id   AF-A0A2P6MDS1-F1
#
_cell.length_a   1.000
_cell.length_b   1.000
_cell.length_c   1.000
_cell.angle_alpha   90.00
_cell.angle_beta   90.00
_cell.angle_gamma   90.00
#
_symmetry.space_group_name_H-M   'P 1'
#
loop_
_entity.id
_entity.type
_entity.pdbx_description
1 polymer ?
#
loop_
_entity_poly.entity_id
_entity_poly.type
_entity_poly.pdbx_seq_one_letter_code
_entity_poly.pdbx_strand_id
1 'polypeptide(L)'
;MENLVPLPFFKLDSSMEILERSEEAAALFGREADFLTLVDAGSRRKADQLLKTEPSVRGAELNMISGGGEVLLCSVYFSWHQAECACALVPVSDSYANVSSQLTGIQARLNETNFELFEKTEELERVLYRANKFSGPFIDITSTLGLIPLFGDLSPVKLAAIQENVIKRTYAAQPDRILLDFTGVGTIESETVPVLCSLIHTFKQMGIDIVLIGLRPSHARALAPHKRELKVEVKHSAKRVIEEWILSK
;
A
#
# COMPACT_ATOMS: atom_id res chain seq x y z
N MET A 1 12.25 -5.67 30.41
CA MET A 1 12.48 -4.73 31.53
C MET A 1 11.40 -3.68 31.42
N GLU A 2 10.50 -3.71 32.39
CA GLU A 2 9.29 -2.90 32.44
C GLU A 2 9.62 -1.42 32.36
N ASN A 3 9.08 -0.73 31.35
CA ASN A 3 8.97 0.73 31.37
C ASN A 3 7.97 1.10 32.46
N LEU A 4 8.43 1.10 33.71
CA LEU A 4 7.72 1.76 34.80
C LEU A 4 7.71 3.25 34.48
N VAL A 5 6.56 3.76 34.05
CA VAL A 5 6.33 5.19 33.99
C VAL A 5 6.42 5.71 35.44
N PRO A 6 7.38 6.59 35.77
CA PRO A 6 7.61 7.00 37.15
C PRO A 6 6.57 8.08 37.48
N LEU A 7 5.40 7.63 37.94
CA LEU A 7 4.27 8.51 38.28
C LEU A 7 4.34 8.91 39.76
N PRO A 8 4.11 10.19 40.08
CA PRO A 8 3.95 10.64 41.46
C PRO A 8 2.83 9.89 42.18
N PHE A 9 3.21 9.16 43.23
CA PHE A 9 2.27 8.41 44.07
C PHE A 9 2.34 8.87 45.52
N PHE A 10 1.18 8.98 46.15
CA PHE A 10 0.98 9.31 47.56
C PHE A 10 0.07 8.28 48.21
N LYS A 11 0.40 7.88 49.43
CA LYS A 11 -0.49 7.12 50.31
C LYS A 11 -0.95 8.07 51.42
N LEU A 12 -2.26 8.21 51.59
CA LEU A 12 -2.89 9.14 52.51
C LEU A 12 -3.70 8.39 53.58
N ASP A 13 -3.86 8.97 54.77
CA ASP A 13 -4.83 8.52 55.78
C ASP A 13 -6.20 9.22 55.55
N SER A 14 -7.23 8.74 56.24
CA SER A 14 -8.56 9.34 56.44
C SER A 14 -8.56 10.82 56.89
N SER A 15 -7.43 11.31 57.43
CA SER A 15 -7.19 12.72 57.80
C SER A 15 -6.55 13.56 56.69
N MET A 16 -6.28 13.00 55.51
CA MET A 16 -5.53 13.59 54.38
C MET A 16 -4.02 13.81 54.63
N GLU A 17 -3.47 13.23 55.71
CA GLU A 17 -2.04 13.23 55.96
C GLU A 17 -1.30 12.24 55.05
N ILE A 18 -0.15 12.64 54.54
CA ILE A 18 0.68 11.83 53.63
C ILE A 18 1.49 10.81 54.44
N LEU A 19 1.05 9.53 54.41
CA LEU A 19 1.71 8.39 55.04
C LEU A 19 2.95 7.93 54.27
N GLU A 20 2.88 7.92 52.94
CA GLU A 20 3.96 7.45 52.06
C GLU A 20 3.98 8.25 50.75
N ARG A 21 5.16 8.45 50.15
CA ARG A 21 5.31 9.16 48.87
C ARG A 21 6.40 8.55 48.01
N SER A 22 6.23 8.57 46.68
CA SER A 22 7.28 8.16 45.74
C SER A 22 8.39 9.21 45.60
N GLU A 23 9.54 8.83 45.03
CA GLU A 23 10.66 9.76 44.80
C GLU A 23 10.28 10.87 43.82
N GLU A 24 9.46 10.57 42.81
CA GLU A 24 8.94 11.52 41.83
C GLU A 24 7.94 12.50 42.44
N ALA A 25 7.10 12.01 43.36
CA ALA A 25 6.18 12.83 44.14
C ALA A 25 6.94 13.83 45.03
N ALA A 26 8.03 13.38 45.66
CA ALA A 26 8.90 14.24 46.46
C ALA A 26 9.63 15.29 45.59
N ALA A 27 10.04 14.92 44.37
CA ALA A 27 10.72 15.81 43.45
C ALA A 27 9.79 16.91 42.89
N LEU A 28 8.54 16.60 42.58
CA LEU A 28 7.60 17.53 41.93
C LEU A 28 6.82 18.40 42.91
N PHE A 29 6.41 17.86 44.06
CA PHE A 29 5.51 18.52 45.01
C PHE A 29 6.17 18.81 46.37
N GLY A 30 7.43 18.42 46.57
CA GLY A 30 8.17 18.71 47.80
C GLY A 30 7.77 17.83 49.00
N ARG A 31 8.09 18.31 50.21
CA ARG A 31 8.00 17.57 51.47
C ARG A 31 6.87 18.03 52.41
N GLU A 32 5.72 18.41 51.85
CA GLU A 32 4.55 18.77 52.66
C GLU A 32 3.97 17.56 53.40
N ALA A 33 3.34 17.80 54.55
CA ALA A 33 2.74 16.76 55.40
C ALA A 33 1.25 16.50 55.07
N ASP A 34 0.56 17.50 54.54
CA ASP A 34 -0.86 17.44 54.18
C ASP A 34 -1.01 17.46 52.65
N PHE A 35 -1.90 16.63 52.11
CA PHE A 35 -2.20 16.61 50.69
C PHE A 35 -2.96 17.88 50.24
N LEU A 36 -3.79 18.47 51.10
CA LEU A 36 -4.61 19.65 50.75
C LEU A 36 -3.79 20.94 50.62
N THR A 37 -2.58 21.00 51.17
CA THR A 37 -1.66 22.13 50.98
C THR A 37 -1.05 22.13 49.59
N LEU A 38 -0.92 20.95 48.99
CA LEU A 38 -0.46 20.75 47.62
C LEU A 38 -1.54 21.06 46.57
N VAL A 39 -2.81 21.18 46.98
CA VAL A 39 -3.93 21.54 46.09
C VAL A 39 -4.11 23.06 46.09
N ASP A 40 -4.26 23.64 44.89
CA ASP A 40 -4.57 25.06 44.71
C ASP A 40 -5.88 25.45 45.43
N ALA A 41 -5.92 26.66 45.98
CA ALA A 41 -7.02 27.14 46.81
C ALA A 41 -8.39 27.06 46.11
N GLY A 42 -8.45 27.23 44.78
CA GLY A 42 -9.67 27.09 43.99
C GLY A 42 -10.13 25.63 43.82
N SER A 43 -9.22 24.67 43.93
CA SER A 43 -9.47 23.24 43.74
C SER A 43 -9.62 22.46 45.05
N ARG A 44 -9.26 23.04 46.21
CA ARG A 44 -9.38 22.40 47.54
C ARG A 44 -10.78 21.89 47.86
N ARG A 45 -11.82 22.68 47.56
CA ARG A 45 -13.22 22.27 47.79
C ARG A 45 -13.61 21.05 46.96
N LYS A 46 -13.14 21.00 45.71
CA LYS A 46 -13.39 19.88 44.79
C LYS A 46 -12.63 18.63 45.24
N ALA A 47 -11.38 18.79 45.69
CA ALA A 47 -10.57 17.71 46.24
C ALA A 47 -11.21 17.11 47.49
N ASP A 48 -11.57 17.95 48.47
CA ASP A 48 -12.19 17.50 49.73
C ASP A 48 -13.54 16.81 49.50
N GLN A 49 -14.37 17.36 48.60
CA GLN A 49 -15.65 16.76 48.23
C GLN A 49 -15.47 15.41 47.54
N LEU A 50 -14.53 15.29 46.58
CA LEU A 50 -14.29 14.04 45.87
C LEU A 50 -13.76 12.96 46.82
N LEU A 51 -12.78 13.29 47.66
CA LEU A 51 -12.13 12.34 48.54
C LEU A 51 -13.07 11.80 49.65
N LYS A 52 -14.04 12.61 50.10
CA LYS A 52 -15.02 12.22 51.13
C LYS A 52 -16.27 11.53 50.58
N THR A 53 -16.63 11.79 49.32
CA THR A 53 -17.91 11.33 48.75
C THR A 53 -17.79 10.04 47.96
N GLU A 54 -16.66 9.82 47.29
CA GLU A 54 -16.47 8.71 46.36
C GLU A 54 -15.43 7.71 46.90
N PRO A 55 -15.73 6.39 46.93
CA PRO A 55 -14.77 5.37 47.36
C PRO A 55 -13.59 5.20 46.39
N SER A 56 -13.73 5.64 45.14
CA SER A 56 -12.64 5.74 44.18
C SER A 56 -12.95 6.75 43.08
N VAL A 57 -11.98 7.55 42.67
CA VAL A 57 -12.11 8.47 41.54
C VAL A 57 -10.98 8.22 40.55
N ARG A 58 -11.33 8.21 39.26
CA ARG A 58 -10.38 7.99 38.18
C ARG A 58 -10.38 9.19 37.25
N GLY A 59 -9.32 9.99 37.31
CA GLY A 59 -9.07 11.07 36.36
C GLY A 59 -9.76 12.39 36.71
N ALA A 60 -9.91 12.73 38.00
CA ALA A 60 -10.39 14.04 38.38
C ALA A 60 -9.30 15.10 38.18
N GLU A 61 -9.62 16.14 37.43
CA GLU A 61 -8.72 17.27 37.23
C GLU A 61 -8.69 18.18 38.46
N LEU A 62 -7.50 18.34 39.04
CA LEU A 62 -7.19 19.24 40.14
C LEU A 62 -5.94 20.05 39.82
N ASN A 63 -6.00 21.34 40.13
CA ASN A 63 -4.81 22.18 40.10
C ASN A 63 -4.00 21.94 41.38
N MET A 64 -2.73 21.57 41.19
CA MET A 64 -1.77 21.29 42.24
C MET A 64 -0.65 22.35 42.21
N ILE A 65 -0.12 22.71 43.36
CA ILE A 65 1.00 23.64 43.50
C ILE A 65 2.28 22.81 43.57
N SER A 66 3.21 23.02 42.63
CA SER A 66 4.55 22.42 42.66
C SER A 66 5.40 23.00 43.79
N GLY A 67 6.47 22.31 44.19
CA GLY A 67 7.44 22.82 45.17
C GLY A 67 8.09 24.17 44.79
N GLY A 68 8.03 24.57 43.51
CA GLY A 68 8.45 25.89 43.02
C GLY A 68 7.39 27.00 43.08
N GLY A 69 6.16 26.69 43.51
CA GLY A 69 5.04 27.64 43.59
C GLY A 69 4.23 27.78 42.29
N GLU A 70 4.55 27.03 41.24
CA GLU A 70 3.78 26.99 39.99
C GLU A 70 2.54 26.11 40.11
N VAL A 71 1.44 26.53 39.47
CA VAL A 71 0.19 25.77 39.43
C VAL A 71 0.23 24.80 38.24
N LEU A 72 0.19 23.51 38.53
CA LEU A 72 0.14 22.40 37.57
C LEU A 72 -1.26 21.80 37.53
N LEU A 73 -1.82 21.61 36.35
CA LEU A 73 -3.03 20.80 36.21
C LEU A 73 -2.64 19.32 36.32
N CYS A 74 -3.27 18.57 37.20
CA CYS A 74 -3.03 17.15 37.37
C CYS A 74 -4.34 16.35 37.30
N SER A 75 -4.31 15.22 36.58
CA SER A 75 -5.36 14.20 36.68
C SER A 75 -5.06 13.33 37.89
N VAL A 76 -6.00 13.32 38.83
CA VAL A 76 -5.88 12.64 40.12
C VAL A 76 -6.68 11.35 40.08
N TYR A 77 -6.04 10.27 40.51
CA TYR A 77 -6.62 8.94 40.66
C TYR A 77 -6.48 8.55 42.12
N PHE A 78 -7.59 8.28 42.80
CA PHE A 78 -7.52 7.79 44.17
C PHE A 78 -8.45 6.61 44.39
N SER A 79 -8.05 5.71 45.28
CA SER A 79 -8.84 4.57 45.71
C SER A 79 -8.67 4.34 47.20
N TRP A 80 -9.79 4.21 47.92
CA TRP A 80 -9.80 3.87 49.33
C TRP A 80 -9.70 2.36 49.53
N HIS A 81 -8.76 1.94 50.37
CA HIS A 81 -8.64 0.57 50.87
C HIS A 81 -8.64 0.60 52.41
N GLN A 82 -9.78 0.26 53.01
CA GLN A 82 -10.01 0.30 54.46
C GLN A 82 -9.85 1.72 55.06
N ALA A 83 -8.68 2.01 55.66
CA ALA A 83 -8.35 3.30 56.28
C ALA A 83 -7.27 4.09 55.51
N GLU A 84 -6.72 3.50 54.43
CA GLU A 84 -5.65 4.09 53.63
C GLU A 84 -6.17 4.46 52.24
N CYS A 85 -5.81 5.64 51.76
CA CYS A 85 -6.12 6.12 50.43
C CYS A 85 -4.85 6.09 49.57
N ALA A 86 -4.89 5.36 48.46
CA ALA A 86 -3.83 5.36 47.47
C ALA A 86 -4.15 6.42 46.41
N CYS A 87 -3.29 7.42 46.24
CA CYS A 87 -3.48 8.56 45.34
C CYS A 87 -2.32 8.64 44.34
N ALA A 88 -2.61 8.50 43.04
CA ALA A 88 -1.67 8.74 41.96
C ALA A 88 -2.00 10.07 41.25
N LEU A 89 -0.99 10.90 41.03
CA LEU A 89 -1.11 12.15 40.29
C LEU A 89 -0.44 12.00 38.92
N VAL A 90 -1.14 12.42 37.87
CA VAL A 90 -0.60 12.50 36.52
C VAL A 90 -0.58 13.97 36.11
N PRO A 91 0.60 14.63 36.07
CA PRO A 91 0.72 15.98 35.57
C PRO A 91 0.25 16.06 34.12
N VAL A 92 -0.69 16.96 33.86
CA VAL A 92 -1.14 17.31 32.51
C VAL A 92 -0.16 18.37 32.00
N SER A 93 1.10 17.98 31.73
CA SER A 93 2.11 18.90 31.18
C SER A 93 2.96 18.21 30.11
N ASP A 94 2.81 18.69 28.87
CA ASP A 94 3.65 18.59 27.65
C ASP A 94 4.16 17.26 27.09
N SER A 95 4.03 16.11 27.77
CA SER A 95 4.45 14.83 27.16
C SER A 95 3.55 14.36 26.01
N TYR A 96 2.34 14.91 25.88
CA TYR A 96 1.48 14.69 24.71
C TYR A 96 1.85 15.56 23.51
N ALA A 97 2.45 16.75 23.71
CA ALA A 97 2.81 17.66 22.61
C ALA A 97 4.03 17.16 21.81
N ASN A 98 5.04 16.60 22.47
CA ASN A 98 6.22 16.04 21.81
C ASN A 98 5.93 14.73 21.08
N VAL A 99 5.14 13.83 21.69
CA VAL A 99 4.76 12.57 21.02
C VAL A 99 3.75 12.85 19.90
N SER A 100 2.81 13.77 20.09
CA SER A 100 1.87 14.14 19.02
C SER A 100 2.58 14.82 17.85
N SER A 101 3.53 15.72 18.09
CA SER A 101 4.28 16.36 16.98
C SER A 101 5.18 15.38 16.24
N GLN A 102 5.81 14.43 16.93
CA GLN A 102 6.56 13.34 16.29
C GLN A 102 5.65 12.42 15.47
N LEU A 103 4.47 12.07 15.98
CA LEU A 103 3.48 11.29 15.24
C LEU A 103 2.97 12.05 14.01
N THR A 104 2.69 13.35 14.13
CA THR A 104 2.29 14.19 13.00
C THR A 104 3.42 14.30 11.96
N GLY A 105 4.68 14.43 12.39
CA GLY A 105 5.83 14.44 11.47
C GLY A 105 6.03 13.12 10.74
N ILE A 106 5.90 11.99 11.44
CA ILE A 106 5.97 10.65 10.83
C ILE A 106 4.81 10.43 9.87
N GLN A 107 3.59 10.81 10.23
CA GLN A 107 2.41 10.74 9.37
C GLN A 107 2.56 11.61 8.12
N ALA A 108 3.08 12.83 8.25
CA ALA A 108 3.34 13.71 7.13
C ALA A 108 4.35 13.08 6.16
N ARG A 109 5.46 12.54 6.69
CA ARG A 109 6.49 11.88 5.87
C ARG A 109 5.99 10.58 5.23
N LEU A 110 5.16 9.81 5.93
CA LEU A 110 4.48 8.62 5.38
C LEU A 110 3.53 9.01 4.26
N ASN A 111 2.72 10.05 4.43
CA ASN A 111 1.80 10.52 3.41
C ASN A 111 2.54 11.07 2.18
N GLU A 112 3.62 11.82 2.38
CA GLU A 112 4.49 12.30 1.31
C GLU A 112 5.13 11.12 0.56
N THR A 113 5.71 10.16 1.29
CA THR A 113 6.28 8.94 0.67
C THR A 113 5.22 8.11 -0.06
N ASN A 114 4.02 7.98 0.51
CA ASN A 114 2.91 7.27 -0.12
C ASN A 114 2.46 7.98 -1.41
N PHE A 115 2.44 9.31 -1.40
CA PHE A 115 2.11 10.10 -2.59
C PHE A 115 3.18 9.92 -3.67
N GLU A 116 4.48 10.01 -3.32
CA GLU A 116 5.58 9.74 -4.25
C GLU A 116 5.53 8.32 -4.82
N LEU A 117 5.24 7.31 -3.99
CA LEU A 117 5.10 5.92 -4.42
C LEU A 117 3.91 5.75 -5.36
N PHE A 118 2.79 6.42 -5.07
CA PHE A 118 1.62 6.40 -5.93
C PHE A 118 1.94 7.01 -7.31
N GLU A 119 2.58 8.18 -7.34
CA GLU A 119 3.00 8.82 -8.60
C GLU A 119 3.97 7.93 -9.40
N LYS A 120 4.96 7.30 -8.75
CA LYS A 120 5.87 6.35 -9.40
C LYS A 120 5.16 5.12 -9.93
N THR A 121 4.16 4.61 -9.21
CA THR A 121 3.37 3.46 -9.64
C THR A 121 2.56 3.82 -10.88
N GLU A 122 1.91 4.99 -10.90
CA GLU A 122 1.15 5.48 -12.04
C GLU A 122 2.05 5.73 -13.26
N GLU A 123 3.25 6.29 -13.05
CA GLU A 123 4.24 6.47 -14.11
C GLU A 123 4.68 5.11 -14.69
N LEU A 124 4.99 4.14 -13.84
CA LEU A 124 5.37 2.80 -14.26
C LEU A 124 4.25 2.12 -15.04
N GLU A 125 3.01 2.22 -14.59
CA GLU A 125 1.84 1.71 -15.32
C GLU A 125 1.69 2.37 -16.69
N ARG A 126 1.88 3.69 -16.79
CA ARG A 126 1.85 4.39 -18.10
C ARG A 126 2.98 3.93 -19.01
N VAL A 127 4.19 3.73 -18.48
CA VAL A 127 5.34 3.22 -19.23
C VAL A 127 5.06 1.79 -19.71
N LEU A 128 4.54 0.92 -18.85
CA LEU A 128 4.16 -0.45 -19.21
C LEU A 128 3.02 -0.48 -20.23
N TYR A 129 2.02 0.38 -20.08
CA TYR A 129 0.94 0.53 -21.06
C TYR A 129 1.47 0.96 -22.43
N ARG A 130 2.36 1.96 -22.47
CA ARG A 130 3.02 2.39 -23.71
C ARG A 130 3.87 1.26 -24.31
N ALA A 131 4.68 0.59 -23.50
CA ALA A 131 5.53 -0.53 -23.94
C ALA A 131 4.68 -1.69 -24.52
N ASN A 132 3.56 -2.02 -23.88
CA ASN A 132 2.61 -3.00 -24.39
C ASN A 132 1.92 -2.55 -25.68
N LYS A 133 1.61 -1.25 -25.83
CA LYS A 133 1.07 -0.69 -27.07
C LYS A 133 2.06 -0.74 -28.25
N PHE A 134 3.37 -0.72 -27.97
CA PHE A 134 4.44 -0.86 -28.96
C PHE A 134 4.90 -2.31 -29.16
N SER A 135 4.43 -3.25 -28.34
CA SER A 135 4.58 -4.67 -28.63
C SER A 135 3.69 -4.97 -29.85
N GLY A 136 4.14 -5.71 -30.87
CA GLY A 136 3.28 -6.04 -32.02
C GLY A 136 2.87 -4.88 -32.95
N PRO A 137 3.80 -4.05 -33.47
CA PRO A 137 3.44 -3.11 -34.53
C PRO A 137 2.97 -3.88 -35.77
N PHE A 138 1.81 -3.53 -36.30
CA PHE A 138 1.43 -4.00 -37.64
C PHE A 138 2.29 -3.27 -38.68
N ILE A 139 3.06 -4.03 -39.46
CA ILE A 139 3.98 -3.56 -40.49
C ILE A 139 3.45 -4.02 -41.84
N ASP A 140 3.17 -3.07 -42.73
CA ASP A 140 2.84 -3.34 -44.12
C ASP A 140 4.10 -3.79 -44.88
N ILE A 141 4.13 -5.05 -45.34
CA ILE A 141 5.21 -5.56 -46.18
C ILE A 141 4.89 -5.30 -47.65
N THR A 142 3.64 -5.58 -48.05
CA THR A 142 3.07 -5.25 -49.36
C THR A 142 1.59 -4.90 -49.20
N SER A 143 0.91 -4.53 -50.29
CA SER A 143 -0.54 -4.31 -50.29
C SER A 143 -1.37 -5.57 -49.96
N THR A 144 -0.75 -6.75 -49.97
CA THR A 144 -1.43 -8.03 -49.73
C THR A 144 -0.85 -8.82 -48.55
N LEU A 145 0.25 -8.33 -47.96
CA LEU A 145 0.98 -9.02 -46.89
C LEU A 145 1.33 -8.06 -45.75
N GLY A 146 0.80 -8.36 -44.56
CA GLY A 146 1.19 -7.71 -43.31
C GLY A 146 2.09 -8.58 -42.44
N LEU A 147 2.82 -7.95 -41.52
CA LEU A 147 3.64 -8.60 -40.50
C LEU A 147 3.30 -8.05 -39.11
N ILE A 148 3.12 -8.94 -38.15
CA ILE A 148 2.93 -8.63 -36.73
C ILE A 148 4.01 -9.37 -35.93
N PRO A 149 5.05 -8.67 -35.45
CA PRO A 149 6.08 -9.29 -34.63
C PRO A 149 5.74 -9.28 -33.15
N LEU A 150 5.75 -10.46 -32.53
CA LEU A 150 5.54 -10.64 -31.10
C LEU A 150 6.89 -10.67 -30.36
N PHE A 151 6.99 -9.95 -29.24
CA PHE A 151 8.24 -9.79 -28.50
C PHE A 151 8.11 -10.09 -27.01
N GLY A 152 9.15 -10.71 -26.45
CA GLY A 152 9.26 -11.06 -25.04
C GLY A 152 8.35 -12.22 -24.65
N ASP A 153 8.06 -12.34 -23.35
CA ASP A 153 7.11 -13.34 -22.87
C ASP A 153 5.68 -12.93 -23.22
N LEU A 154 4.89 -13.92 -23.65
CA LEU A 154 3.52 -13.76 -24.13
C LEU A 154 2.54 -14.07 -23.00
N SER A 155 1.93 -13.02 -22.47
CA SER A 155 0.84 -13.06 -21.50
C SER A 155 -0.50 -12.60 -22.12
N PRO A 156 -1.66 -12.92 -21.52
CA PRO A 156 -2.96 -12.46 -21.98
C PRO A 156 -3.06 -10.93 -22.07
N VAL A 157 -2.49 -10.22 -21.09
CA VAL A 157 -2.48 -8.75 -21.02
C VAL A 157 -1.74 -8.16 -22.23
N LYS A 158 -0.60 -8.74 -22.61
CA LYS A 158 0.16 -8.27 -23.76
C LYS A 158 -0.62 -8.51 -25.07
N LEU A 159 -1.20 -9.69 -25.27
CA LEU A 159 -2.00 -9.95 -26.48
C LEU A 159 -3.22 -9.02 -26.59
N ALA A 160 -3.93 -8.75 -25.50
CA ALA A 160 -5.06 -7.82 -25.50
C ALA A 160 -4.64 -6.39 -25.87
N ALA A 161 -3.50 -5.92 -25.35
CA ALA A 161 -2.99 -4.58 -25.64
C ALA A 161 -2.60 -4.38 -27.11
N ILE A 162 -2.08 -5.42 -27.77
CA ILE A 162 -1.74 -5.36 -29.20
C ILE A 162 -2.97 -5.54 -30.09
N GLN A 163 -3.93 -6.36 -29.66
CA GLN A 163 -5.10 -6.76 -30.45
C GLN A 163 -5.89 -5.55 -30.96
N GLU A 164 -6.18 -4.56 -30.11
CA GLU A 164 -6.96 -3.39 -30.52
C GLU A 164 -6.26 -2.58 -31.62
N ASN A 165 -4.95 -2.34 -31.48
CA ASN A 165 -4.19 -1.55 -32.45
C ASN A 165 -3.97 -2.30 -33.76
N VAL A 166 -3.67 -3.60 -33.67
CA VAL A 166 -3.44 -4.44 -34.85
C VAL A 166 -4.74 -4.60 -35.63
N ILE A 167 -5.87 -4.95 -35.00
CA ILE A 167 -7.16 -5.08 -35.71
C ILE A 167 -7.52 -3.79 -36.44
N LYS A 168 -7.37 -2.62 -35.77
CA LYS A 168 -7.63 -1.31 -36.39
C LYS A 168 -6.76 -1.06 -37.62
N ARG A 169 -5.46 -1.36 -37.55
CA ARG A 169 -4.52 -1.16 -38.65
C ARG A 169 -4.74 -2.15 -39.79
N THR A 170 -4.92 -3.43 -39.45
CA THR A 170 -5.24 -4.49 -40.40
C THR A 170 -6.52 -4.19 -41.17
N TYR A 171 -7.56 -3.68 -40.50
CA TYR A 171 -8.80 -3.29 -41.16
C TYR A 171 -8.61 -2.15 -42.17
N ALA A 172 -7.73 -1.20 -41.88
CA ALA A 172 -7.41 -0.11 -42.80
C ALA A 172 -6.53 -0.56 -43.99
N ALA A 173 -5.58 -1.48 -43.75
CA ALA A 173 -4.67 -1.98 -44.76
C ALA A 173 -5.27 -3.07 -45.66
N GLN A 174 -6.27 -3.81 -45.17
CA GLN A 174 -6.94 -4.94 -45.85
C GLN A 174 -5.97 -5.94 -46.52
N PRO A 175 -4.95 -6.46 -45.82
CA PRO A 175 -4.06 -7.45 -46.42
C PRO A 175 -4.77 -8.79 -46.60
N ASP A 176 -4.44 -9.51 -47.68
CA ASP A 176 -4.92 -10.89 -47.87
C ASP A 176 -4.34 -11.83 -46.80
N ARG A 177 -3.09 -11.57 -46.39
CA ARG A 177 -2.33 -12.44 -45.48
C ARG A 177 -1.56 -11.66 -44.43
N ILE A 178 -1.41 -12.27 -43.26
CA ILE A 178 -0.62 -11.73 -42.16
C ILE A 178 0.35 -12.78 -41.63
N LEU A 179 1.61 -12.38 -41.50
CA LEU A 179 2.65 -13.12 -40.81
C LEU A 179 2.63 -12.75 -39.33
N LEU A 180 2.39 -13.73 -38.46
CA LEU A 180 2.52 -13.56 -37.02
C LEU A 180 3.87 -14.14 -36.58
N ASP A 181 4.80 -13.27 -36.19
CA ASP A 181 6.19 -13.64 -35.94
C ASP A 181 6.50 -13.87 -34.47
N PHE A 182 6.90 -15.11 -34.15
CA PHE A 182 7.28 -15.57 -32.82
C PHE A 182 8.79 -15.58 -32.59
N THR A 183 9.60 -15.10 -33.53
CA THR A 183 11.07 -15.14 -33.43
C THR A 183 11.57 -14.47 -32.14
N GLY A 184 10.93 -13.37 -31.75
CA GLY A 184 11.23 -12.59 -30.54
C GLY A 184 10.53 -13.07 -29.26
N VAL A 185 9.78 -14.18 -29.31
CA VAL A 185 9.02 -14.71 -28.16
C VAL A 185 9.91 -15.61 -27.30
N GLY A 186 9.85 -15.41 -25.98
CA GLY A 186 10.55 -16.22 -24.99
C GLY A 186 9.72 -17.42 -24.55
N THR A 187 8.75 -17.17 -23.68
CA THR A 187 7.79 -18.15 -23.17
C THR A 187 6.35 -17.75 -23.50
N ILE A 188 5.46 -18.75 -23.55
CA ILE A 188 4.02 -18.54 -23.76
C ILE A 188 3.32 -19.10 -22.52
N GLU A 189 2.64 -18.24 -21.77
CA GLU A 189 1.81 -18.66 -20.65
C GLU A 189 0.63 -19.51 -21.15
N SER A 190 0.25 -20.55 -20.42
CA SER A 190 -0.82 -21.47 -20.83
C SER A 190 -2.15 -20.74 -21.08
N GLU A 191 -2.43 -19.72 -20.27
CA GLU A 191 -3.63 -18.87 -20.37
C GLU A 191 -3.62 -17.95 -21.61
N THR A 192 -2.47 -17.75 -22.25
CA THR A 192 -2.34 -16.93 -23.45
C THR A 192 -2.83 -17.64 -24.70
N VAL A 193 -2.80 -18.97 -24.74
CA VAL A 193 -3.13 -19.74 -25.94
C VAL A 193 -4.58 -19.53 -26.40
N PRO A 194 -5.61 -19.57 -25.52
CA PRO A 194 -6.98 -19.26 -25.92
C PRO A 194 -7.16 -17.85 -26.49
N VAL A 195 -6.47 -16.85 -25.91
CA VAL A 195 -6.51 -15.46 -26.38
C VAL A 195 -5.90 -15.34 -27.79
N LEU A 196 -4.78 -16.02 -28.02
CA LEU A 196 -4.16 -16.10 -29.34
C LEU A 196 -5.08 -16.76 -30.37
N CYS A 197 -5.75 -17.86 -30.01
CA CYS A 197 -6.73 -18.53 -30.87
C CYS A 197 -7.87 -17.59 -31.26
N SER A 198 -8.39 -16.83 -30.29
CA SER A 198 -9.45 -15.84 -30.53
C SER A 198 -9.01 -14.77 -31.52
N LEU A 199 -7.81 -14.20 -31.34
CA LEU A 199 -7.25 -13.20 -32.24
C LEU A 199 -7.11 -13.72 -33.68
N ILE A 200 -6.59 -14.94 -33.84
CA ILE A 200 -6.46 -15.60 -35.14
C ILE A 200 -7.83 -15.84 -35.79
N HIS A 201 -8.82 -16.23 -34.99
CA HIS A 201 -10.19 -16.41 -35.48
C HIS A 201 -10.80 -15.09 -35.96
N THR A 202 -10.57 -13.98 -35.24
CA THR A 202 -11.00 -12.65 -35.67
C THR A 202 -10.43 -12.28 -37.03
N PHE A 203 -9.13 -12.48 -37.28
CA PHE A 203 -8.54 -12.20 -38.59
C PHE A 203 -9.14 -13.08 -39.70
N LYS A 204 -9.40 -14.36 -39.42
CA LYS A 204 -10.07 -15.24 -40.39
C LYS A 204 -11.49 -14.80 -40.71
N GLN A 205 -12.24 -14.33 -39.71
CA GLN A 205 -13.57 -13.75 -39.93
C GLN A 205 -13.52 -12.48 -40.78
N MET A 206 -12.41 -11.73 -40.73
CA MET A 206 -12.14 -10.59 -41.60
C MET A 206 -11.67 -11.00 -43.00
N GLY A 207 -11.58 -12.30 -43.30
CA GLY A 207 -11.10 -12.82 -44.59
C GLY A 207 -9.59 -12.82 -44.75
N ILE A 208 -8.84 -12.71 -43.65
CA ILE A 208 -7.38 -12.57 -43.65
C ILE A 208 -6.74 -13.88 -43.20
N ASP A 209 -5.85 -14.43 -44.03
CA ASP A 209 -5.14 -15.65 -43.71
C ASP A 209 -3.93 -15.39 -42.80
N ILE A 210 -3.88 -16.10 -41.67
CA ILE A 210 -2.77 -16.00 -40.71
C ILE A 210 -1.77 -17.12 -40.94
N VAL A 211 -0.49 -16.74 -41.02
CA VAL A 211 0.64 -17.67 -41.08
C VAL A 211 1.58 -17.41 -39.91
N LEU A 212 1.81 -18.45 -39.10
CA LEU A 212 2.73 -18.36 -37.96
C LEU A 212 4.16 -18.59 -38.44
N ILE A 213 5.08 -17.74 -38.02
CA ILE A 213 6.51 -17.87 -38.32
C ILE A 213 7.37 -17.78 -37.06
N GLY A 214 8.60 -18.27 -37.13
CA GLY A 214 9.56 -18.12 -36.02
C GLY A 214 9.21 -18.95 -34.77
N LEU A 215 8.36 -19.98 -34.89
CA LEU A 215 8.01 -20.84 -33.76
C LEU A 215 9.21 -21.69 -33.31
N ARG A 216 9.51 -21.63 -32.01
CA ARG A 216 10.45 -22.52 -31.34
C ARG A 216 9.76 -23.84 -30.96
N PRO A 217 10.49 -24.95 -30.73
CA PRO A 217 9.89 -26.21 -30.30
C PRO A 217 9.04 -26.10 -29.01
N SER A 218 9.41 -25.20 -28.09
CA SER A 218 8.62 -24.88 -26.90
C SER A 218 7.25 -24.29 -27.25
N HIS A 219 7.21 -23.34 -28.18
CA HIS A 219 5.96 -22.71 -28.66
C HIS A 219 5.08 -23.73 -29.38
N ALA A 220 5.68 -24.56 -30.23
CA ALA A 220 4.96 -25.62 -30.93
C ALA A 220 4.29 -26.61 -29.96
N ARG A 221 4.96 -26.98 -28.85
CA ARG A 221 4.36 -27.82 -27.81
C ARG A 221 3.19 -27.13 -27.09
N ALA A 222 3.32 -25.85 -26.77
CA ALA A 222 2.25 -25.08 -26.13
C ALA A 222 1.00 -24.95 -27.02
N LEU A 223 1.20 -24.79 -28.34
CA LEU A 223 0.10 -24.65 -29.31
C LEU A 223 -0.47 -25.98 -29.81
N ALA A 224 0.25 -27.10 -29.62
CA ALA A 224 -0.14 -28.41 -30.14
C ALA A 224 -1.57 -28.86 -29.76
N PRO A 225 -2.04 -28.66 -28.51
CA PRO A 225 -3.42 -29.01 -28.13
C PRO A 225 -4.49 -28.28 -28.96
N HIS A 226 -4.20 -27.04 -29.37
CA HIS A 226 -5.13 -26.15 -30.08
C HIS A 226 -4.93 -26.14 -31.60
N LYS A 227 -4.05 -27.00 -32.13
CA LYS A 227 -3.70 -27.04 -33.57
C LYS A 227 -4.92 -27.16 -34.50
N ARG A 228 -5.93 -27.95 -34.09
CA ARG A 228 -7.16 -28.17 -34.88
C ARG A 228 -8.07 -26.95 -34.93
N GLU A 229 -8.07 -26.14 -33.87
CA GLU A 229 -8.85 -24.90 -33.77
C GLU A 229 -8.19 -23.79 -34.60
N LEU A 230 -6.87 -23.70 -34.51
CA LEU A 230 -6.08 -22.68 -35.19
C LEU A 230 -6.18 -22.79 -36.72
N LYS A 231 -6.12 -24.00 -37.30
CA LYS A 231 -6.08 -24.23 -38.76
C LYS A 231 -5.17 -23.23 -39.50
N VAL A 232 -4.01 -22.90 -38.92
CA VAL A 232 -3.07 -21.92 -39.46
C VAL A 232 -1.92 -22.62 -40.16
N GLU A 233 -1.42 -21.99 -41.22
CA GLU A 233 -0.17 -22.42 -41.84
C GLU A 233 1.00 -22.01 -40.92
N VAL A 234 2.01 -22.88 -40.83
CA VAL A 234 3.23 -22.62 -40.06
C VAL A 234 4.41 -22.67 -41.02
N LYS A 235 5.21 -21.60 -41.03
CA LYS A 235 6.43 -21.48 -41.83
C LYS A 235 7.62 -21.18 -40.91
N HIS A 236 8.83 -21.44 -41.40
CA HIS A 236 10.03 -21.33 -40.57
C HIS A 236 10.44 -19.87 -40.30
N SER A 237 10.39 -18.99 -41.30
CA SER A 237 10.84 -17.59 -41.16
C SER A 237 10.15 -16.66 -42.14
N ALA A 238 10.11 -15.37 -41.81
CA ALA A 238 9.61 -14.32 -42.71
C ALA A 238 10.35 -14.32 -44.04
N LYS A 239 11.69 -14.48 -44.01
CA LYS A 239 12.54 -14.52 -45.20
C LYS A 239 12.06 -15.55 -46.22
N ARG A 240 11.79 -16.78 -45.78
CA ARG A 240 11.31 -17.86 -46.66
C ARG A 240 9.96 -17.54 -47.28
N VAL A 241 9.05 -16.97 -46.48
CA VAL A 241 7.71 -16.62 -46.95
C VAL A 241 7.76 -15.48 -47.97
N ILE A 242 8.60 -14.48 -47.72
CA ILE A 242 8.84 -13.36 -48.63
C ILE A 242 9.47 -13.87 -49.93
N GLU A 243 10.47 -14.75 -49.86
CA GLU A 243 11.07 -15.38 -51.05
C GLU A 243 10.04 -16.20 -51.85
N GLU A 244 9.20 -16.99 -51.17
CA GLU A 244 8.19 -17.82 -51.82
C GLU A 244 7.03 -17.04 -52.45
N TRP A 245 6.63 -15.89 -51.90
CA TRP A 245 5.39 -15.20 -52.32
C TRP A 245 5.61 -13.86 -53.01
N ILE A 246 6.74 -13.21 -52.76
CA ILE A 246 7.05 -11.89 -53.32
C ILE A 246 8.09 -12.00 -54.43
N LEU A 247 9.11 -12.85 -54.29
CA LEU A 247 10.20 -12.99 -55.26
C LEU A 247 9.99 -14.09 -56.32
N SER A 248 8.91 -14.86 -56.21
CA SER A 248 8.54 -15.92 -57.16
C SER A 248 7.53 -15.48 -58.23
N LYS A 249 7.11 -14.20 -58.21
CA LYS A 249 6.35 -13.53 -59.27
C LYS A 249 7.29 -12.70 -60.13
#